data_AF-A0A918T6H1-F1
#
_entry.id   AF-A0A918T6H1-F1
#
_cell.length_a   1.000
_cell.length_b   1.000
_cell.length_c   1.000
_cell.angle_alpha   90.00
_cell.angle_beta   90.00
_cell.angle_gamma   90.00
#
_symmetry.space_group_name_H-M   'P 1'
#
loop_
_entity.id
_entity.type
_entity.pdbx_description
1 polymer ?
#
loop_
_entity_poly.entity_id
_entity_poly.type
_entity_poly.pdbx_seq_one_letter_code
_entity_poly.pdbx_strand_id
1 'polypeptide(L)'
;MLGTHDATHLPGGLDTSWDRTWPGLDGWKRWLTVAGSTHPTFTDFPLMQRHFGLPGDELPADRAVTLTRAYLAAFFDRHLRGAPDGILAGPSPTAPEVHFQNP
;
A
#
# COMPACT_ATOMS: atom_id res chain seq x y z
N MET A 1 5.81 2.29 -5.04
CA MET A 1 4.68 1.46 -5.51
C MET A 1 3.92 0.96 -4.28
N LEU A 2 2.59 0.98 -4.33
CA LEU A 2 1.70 0.55 -3.23
C LEU A 2 0.51 -0.19 -3.87
N GLY A 3 0.25 -1.42 -3.44
CA GLY A 3 -0.78 -2.26 -4.05
C GLY A 3 -1.18 -3.45 -3.20
N THR A 4 -1.94 -4.37 -3.78
CA THR A 4 -2.46 -5.54 -3.05
C THR A 4 -1.37 -6.57 -2.77
N HIS A 5 -1.44 -7.24 -1.62
CA HIS A 5 -0.60 -8.41 -1.35
C HIS A 5 -1.18 -9.66 -2.02
N ASP A 6 -1.04 -9.72 -3.34
CA ASP A 6 -1.54 -10.80 -4.18
C ASP A 6 -0.54 -11.20 -5.27
N ALA A 7 -0.86 -12.23 -6.03
CA ALA A 7 -0.04 -12.68 -7.15
C ALA A 7 0.10 -11.65 -8.29
N THR A 8 -0.65 -10.53 -8.25
CA THR A 8 -0.57 -9.48 -9.27
C THR A 8 0.55 -8.50 -8.96
N HIS A 9 0.64 -8.00 -7.71
CA HIS A 9 1.55 -6.92 -7.34
C HIS A 9 2.73 -7.37 -6.46
N LEU A 10 2.90 -8.66 -6.22
CA LEU A 10 4.14 -9.19 -5.65
C LEU A 10 5.26 -9.21 -6.72
N PRO A 11 6.55 -9.18 -6.33
CA PRO A 11 7.64 -9.35 -7.29
C PRO A 11 7.53 -10.64 -8.10
N GLY A 12 7.74 -10.56 -9.40
CA GLY A 12 7.48 -11.66 -10.33
C GLY A 12 6.00 -11.95 -10.54
N GLY A 13 5.12 -11.00 -10.17
CA GLY A 13 3.68 -11.14 -10.26
C GLY A 13 3.12 -11.02 -11.68
N LEU A 14 1.80 -11.18 -11.80
CA LEU A 14 1.08 -11.10 -13.06
C LEU A 14 1.21 -9.71 -13.72
N ASP A 15 1.25 -8.63 -12.92
CA ASP A 15 1.57 -7.30 -13.42
C ASP A 15 3.09 -7.12 -13.53
N THR A 16 3.61 -7.48 -14.70
CA THR A 16 5.04 -7.32 -15.03
C THR A 16 5.52 -5.86 -15.09
N SER A 17 4.62 -4.86 -15.02
CA SER A 17 5.00 -3.46 -15.17
C SER A 17 5.83 -2.96 -13.98
N TRP A 18 5.58 -3.47 -12.77
CA TRP A 18 6.32 -3.08 -11.57
C TRP A 18 7.75 -3.63 -11.61
N ASP A 19 7.92 -4.92 -11.92
CA ASP A 19 9.25 -5.53 -12.10
C ASP A 19 10.05 -4.85 -13.21
N ARG A 20 9.39 -4.49 -14.33
CA ARG A 20 10.06 -3.78 -15.43
C ARG A 20 10.51 -2.38 -15.03
N THR A 21 9.71 -1.70 -14.21
CA THR A 21 9.98 -0.31 -13.82
C THR A 21 10.99 -0.23 -12.67
N TRP A 22 10.96 -1.18 -11.74
CA TRP A 22 11.72 -1.15 -10.50
C TRP A 22 13.24 -0.93 -10.65
N PRO A 23 13.95 -1.58 -11.61
CA PRO A 23 15.37 -1.35 -11.83
C PRO A 23 15.71 0.07 -12.31
N GLY A 24 14.80 0.75 -12.99
CA GLY A 24 15.01 2.12 -13.50
C GLY A 24 14.68 3.22 -12.50
N LEU A 25 14.22 2.89 -11.29
CA LEU A 25 13.99 3.85 -10.21
C LEU A 25 15.28 4.00 -9.40
N ASP A 26 16.13 4.96 -9.75
CA ASP A 26 17.47 5.15 -9.14
C ASP A 26 17.47 5.99 -7.85
N GLY A 27 16.31 6.51 -7.45
CA GLY A 27 16.13 7.31 -6.24
C GLY A 27 15.60 6.52 -5.05
N TRP A 28 15.11 7.25 -4.04
CA TRP A 28 14.36 6.63 -2.94
C TRP A 28 13.11 5.94 -3.52
N LYS A 29 12.95 4.66 -3.19
CA LYS A 29 11.83 3.84 -3.64
C LYS A 29 11.41 2.85 -2.57
N ARG A 30 10.13 2.49 -2.61
CA ARG A 30 9.53 1.41 -1.82
C ARG A 30 8.55 0.65 -2.70
N TRP A 31 8.53 -0.67 -2.53
CA TRP A 31 7.49 -1.55 -3.05
C TRP A 31 6.75 -2.10 -1.85
N LEU A 32 5.53 -1.62 -1.66
CA LEU A 32 4.67 -1.99 -0.53
C LEU A 32 3.47 -2.77 -1.05
N THR A 33 3.11 -3.85 -0.38
CA THR A 33 1.88 -4.60 -0.64
C THR A 33 1.04 -4.75 0.62
N VAL A 34 -0.29 -4.74 0.50
CA VAL A 34 -1.21 -4.74 1.65
C VAL A 34 -2.09 -6.00 1.67
N ALA A 35 -1.98 -6.81 2.72
CA ALA A 35 -2.78 -8.01 2.92
C ALA A 35 -4.27 -7.69 3.17
N GLY A 36 -5.15 -8.57 2.68
CA GLY A 36 -6.60 -8.41 2.76
C GLY A 36 -7.19 -7.27 1.91
N SER A 37 -6.34 -6.53 1.17
CA SER A 37 -6.80 -5.47 0.27
C SER A 37 -7.18 -6.00 -1.11
N THR A 38 -7.86 -5.16 -1.86
CA THR A 38 -8.18 -5.31 -3.28
C THR A 38 -7.81 -4.02 -4.00
N HIS A 39 -7.83 -4.01 -5.33
CA HIS A 39 -7.52 -2.81 -6.12
C HIS A 39 -8.29 -1.53 -5.66
N PRO A 40 -9.61 -1.56 -5.42
CA PRO A 40 -10.34 -0.37 -4.96
C PRO A 40 -10.08 0.03 -3.50
N THR A 41 -9.36 -0.78 -2.71
CA THR A 41 -9.11 -0.52 -1.28
C THR A 41 -8.44 0.82 -1.03
N PHE A 42 -7.61 1.31 -1.95
CA PHE A 42 -6.84 2.55 -1.80
C PHE A 42 -7.66 3.82 -2.16
N THR A 43 -8.99 3.72 -2.14
CA THR A 43 -9.96 4.79 -2.42
C THR A 43 -11.04 4.80 -1.33
N ASP A 44 -12.08 5.62 -1.47
CA ASP A 44 -13.24 5.59 -0.57
C ASP A 44 -14.22 4.44 -0.87
N PHE A 45 -13.94 3.57 -1.86
CA PHE A 45 -14.84 2.48 -2.25
C PHE A 45 -15.20 1.51 -1.10
N PRO A 46 -14.28 1.10 -0.20
CA PRO A 46 -14.64 0.28 0.97
C PRO A 46 -15.65 0.98 1.90
N LEU A 47 -15.55 2.32 2.02
CA LEU A 47 -16.53 3.10 2.79
C LEU A 47 -17.88 3.13 2.09
N MET A 48 -17.90 3.24 0.76
CA MET A 48 -19.14 3.17 -0.03
C MET A 48 -19.78 1.78 0.09
N GLN A 49 -19.01 0.69 -0.02
CA GLN A 49 -19.51 -0.68 0.17
C GLN A 49 -20.19 -0.81 1.53
N ARG A 50 -19.52 -0.36 2.61
CA ARG A 50 -20.11 -0.35 3.95
C ARG A 50 -21.39 0.50 4.03
N HIS A 51 -21.37 1.71 3.46
CA HIS A 51 -22.51 2.63 3.53
C HIS A 51 -23.76 2.06 2.86
N PHE A 52 -23.59 1.37 1.72
CA PHE A 52 -24.69 0.77 0.97
C PHE A 52 -24.98 -0.69 1.33
N GLY A 53 -24.31 -1.26 2.34
CA GLY A 53 -24.50 -2.65 2.76
C GLY A 53 -24.05 -3.68 1.71
N LEU A 54 -23.10 -3.33 0.84
CA LEU A 54 -22.51 -4.23 -0.13
C LEU A 54 -21.46 -5.15 0.55
N PRO A 55 -21.14 -6.32 -0.02
CA PRO A 55 -20.06 -7.16 0.45
C PRO A 55 -18.75 -6.35 0.54
N GLY A 56 -18.10 -6.40 1.70
CA GLY A 56 -16.78 -5.81 1.91
C GLY A 56 -15.65 -6.80 1.65
N ASP A 57 -14.43 -6.27 1.62
CA ASP A 57 -13.20 -7.06 1.50
C ASP A 57 -12.72 -7.57 2.88
N GLU A 58 -11.66 -8.38 2.89
CA GLU A 58 -11.06 -8.92 4.12
C GLU A 58 -10.50 -7.80 5.01
N LEU A 59 -9.87 -6.77 4.42
CA LEU A 59 -9.40 -5.60 5.16
C LEU A 59 -10.59 -4.69 5.52
N PRO A 60 -10.83 -4.40 6.82
CA PRO A 60 -11.94 -3.54 7.22
C PRO A 60 -11.85 -2.13 6.61
N ALA A 61 -13.00 -1.57 6.21
CA ALA A 61 -13.05 -0.29 5.50
C ALA A 61 -12.33 0.88 6.22
N ASP A 62 -12.52 1.03 7.53
CA ASP A 62 -11.82 2.08 8.29
C ASP A 62 -10.31 1.83 8.36
N ARG A 63 -9.90 0.56 8.36
CA ARG A 63 -8.50 0.16 8.38
C ARG A 63 -7.84 0.43 7.03
N ALA A 64 -8.51 0.13 5.93
CA ALA A 64 -8.09 0.47 4.57
C ALA A 64 -7.79 1.97 4.42
N VAL A 65 -8.72 2.82 4.88
CA VAL A 65 -8.56 4.28 4.85
C VAL A 65 -7.41 4.73 5.74
N THR A 66 -7.30 4.17 6.95
CA THR A 66 -6.25 4.51 7.90
C THR A 66 -4.86 4.20 7.35
N LEU A 67 -4.67 2.99 6.80
CA LEU A 67 -3.39 2.58 6.23
C LEU A 67 -3.04 3.41 4.99
N THR A 68 -4.00 3.60 4.07
CA THR A 68 -3.79 4.41 2.87
C THR A 68 -3.34 5.82 3.23
N ARG A 69 -4.05 6.49 4.15
CA ARG A 69 -3.70 7.85 4.60
C ARG A 69 -2.36 7.89 5.30
N ALA A 70 -2.07 6.95 6.20
CA ALA A 70 -0.82 6.91 6.95
C ALA A 70 0.39 6.79 6.03
N TYR A 71 0.37 5.86 5.07
CA TYR A 71 1.50 5.62 4.18
C TYR A 71 1.69 6.73 3.14
N LEU A 72 0.59 7.32 2.63
CA LEU A 72 0.69 8.49 1.76
C LEU A 72 1.20 9.72 2.52
N ALA A 73 0.71 9.97 3.74
CA ALA A 73 1.18 11.07 4.57
C ALA A 73 2.68 10.91 4.88
N ALA A 74 3.13 9.72 5.30
CA ALA A 74 4.54 9.47 5.55
C ALA A 74 5.42 9.69 4.31
N PHE A 75 4.94 9.33 3.12
CA PHE A 75 5.65 9.58 1.86
C PHE A 75 5.80 11.08 1.60
N PHE A 76 4.71 11.83 1.69
CA PHE A 76 4.76 13.27 1.46
C PHE A 76 5.50 14.02 2.57
N ASP A 77 5.37 13.63 3.84
CA ASP A 77 6.11 14.23 4.94
C ASP A 77 7.62 14.05 4.75
N ARG A 78 8.05 12.86 4.33
CA ARG A 78 9.46 12.62 4.00
C ARG A 78 9.94 13.54 2.87
N HIS A 79 9.23 13.56 1.75
CA HIS A 79 9.71 14.21 0.54
C HIS A 79 9.48 15.71 0.47
N LEU A 80 8.44 16.21 1.14
CA LEU A 80 8.04 17.61 1.09
C LEU A 80 8.35 18.36 2.39
N ARG A 81 8.55 17.65 3.51
CA ARG A 81 8.82 18.25 4.83
C ARG A 81 10.12 17.80 5.47
N GLY A 82 10.89 16.93 4.82
CA GLY A 82 12.17 16.42 5.35
C GLY A 82 12.00 15.53 6.60
N ALA A 83 10.82 14.96 6.81
CA ALA A 83 10.59 14.05 7.93
C ALA A 83 11.37 12.74 7.78
N PRO A 84 11.72 12.06 8.90
CA PRO A 84 12.31 10.71 8.85
C PRO A 84 11.34 9.70 8.24
N ASP A 85 11.85 8.55 7.78
CA ASP A 85 11.08 7.51 7.06
C ASP A 85 9.89 6.96 7.89
N GLY A 86 10.00 6.90 9.22
CA GLY A 86 8.94 6.41 10.09
C GLY A 86 8.42 5.04 9.66
N ILE A 87 7.12 4.93 9.39
CA ILE A 87 6.46 3.69 8.93
C ILE A 87 6.91 3.22 7.53
N LEU A 88 7.70 4.02 6.80
CA LEU A 88 8.31 3.65 5.51
C LEU A 88 9.69 3.01 5.66
N ALA A 89 10.22 2.90 6.89
CA ALA A 89 11.52 2.30 7.15
C ALA A 89 11.49 0.76 7.10
N GLY A 90 10.34 0.15 7.34
CA GLY A 90 10.17 -1.30 7.35
C GLY A 90 8.84 -1.73 7.97
N PRO A 91 8.65 -3.04 8.21
CA PRO A 91 7.45 -3.58 8.84
C PRO A 91 7.14 -2.90 10.18
N SER A 92 5.87 -2.59 10.42
CA SER A 92 5.42 -1.89 11.63
C SER A 92 4.38 -2.72 12.39
N PRO A 93 4.52 -2.88 13.72
CA PRO A 93 3.50 -3.53 14.55
C PRO A 93 2.13 -2.84 14.49
N THR A 94 2.09 -1.54 14.16
CA THR A 94 0.84 -0.79 14.01
C THR A 94 0.23 -0.90 12.62
N ALA A 95 0.91 -1.58 11.69
CA ALA A 95 0.49 -1.83 10.30
C ALA A 95 0.94 -3.23 9.84
N PRO A 96 0.52 -4.32 10.53
CA PRO A 96 0.94 -5.68 10.19
C PRO A 96 0.48 -6.14 8.80
N GLU A 97 -0.52 -5.49 8.22
CA GLU A 97 -1.03 -5.78 6.88
C GLU A 97 -0.11 -5.28 5.78
N VAL A 98 0.86 -4.40 6.08
CA VAL A 98 1.74 -3.80 5.06
C VAL A 98 3.08 -4.52 5.01
N HIS A 99 3.37 -5.08 3.84
CA HIS A 99 4.57 -5.85 3.55
C HIS A 99 5.53 -5.07 2.67
N PHE A 100 6.82 -5.17 2.98
CA PHE A 100 7.90 -4.56 2.20
C PHE A 100 8.50 -5.58 1.25
N GLN A 101 8.56 -5.25 -0.02
CA GLN A 101 9.18 -6.06 -1.06
C GLN A 101 10.53 -5.46 -1.42
N ASN A 102 11.56 -6.32 -1.52
CA ASN A 102 12.92 -5.94 -1.89
C ASN A 102 13.47 -6.91 -2.96
N PRO A 103 12.91 -6.88 -4.19
CA PRO A 103 13.45 -7.63 -5.32
C PRO A 103 14.72 -6.98 -5.90
#